data_AF-A0A7X7K8J8-F1
#
_entry.id   AF-A0A7X7K8J8-F1
#
_cell.length_a   1.000
_cell.length_b   1.000
_cell.length_c   1.000
_cell.angle_alpha   90.00
_cell.angle_beta   90.00
_cell.angle_gamma   90.00
#
_symmetry.space_group_name_H-M   'P 1'
#
loop_
_entity.id
_entity.type
_entity.pdbx_description
1 polymer ?
#
loop_
_entity_poly.entity_id
_entity_poly.type
_entity_poly.pdbx_seq_one_letter_code
_entity_poly.pdbx_strand_id
1 'polypeptide(L)'
;MVDLLSLFRDVLTVQLGADVELMNIEHAAQVRELAAASTPEQTLRRMDAIGVARTRLAGNVAPLLAIEAMTLALRPQARQLG
;
A
#
# COMPACT_ATOMS: atom_id res chain seq x y z
N MET A 1 2.77 -5.11 9.55
CA MET A 1 2.94 -3.85 8.77
C MET A 1 3.98 -4.01 7.67
N VAL A 2 5.08 -4.73 7.92
CA VAL A 2 6.04 -5.13 6.88
C VAL A 2 5.33 -5.85 5.73
N ASP A 3 4.39 -6.75 6.03
CA ASP A 3 3.63 -7.50 5.01
C ASP A 3 2.82 -6.59 4.07
N LEU A 4 2.18 -5.56 4.62
CA LEU A 4 1.47 -4.55 3.82
C LEU A 4 2.42 -3.73 2.96
N LEU A 5 3.58 -3.33 3.49
CA LEU A 5 4.61 -2.63 2.70
C LEU A 5 5.15 -3.53 1.59
N SER A 6 5.38 -4.82 1.84
CA SER A 6 5.82 -5.75 0.80
C SER A 6 4.76 -5.93 -0.29
N LEU A 7 3.48 -6.00 0.08
CA LEU A 7 2.40 -6.11 -0.89
C LEU A 7 2.33 -4.87 -1.78
N PHE A 8 2.37 -3.66 -1.20
CA PHE A 8 2.36 -2.42 -1.99
C PHE A 8 3.66 -2.20 -2.78
N ARG A 9 4.80 -2.74 -2.32
CA ARG A 9 6.02 -2.79 -3.15
C ARG A 9 5.78 -3.59 -4.41
N ASP A 10 5.20 -4.78 -4.30
CA ASP A 10 4.92 -5.64 -5.45
C ASP A 10 3.92 -4.98 -6.40
N VAL A 11 2.89 -4.30 -5.86
CA VAL A 11 1.97 -3.47 -6.66
C VAL A 11 2.72 -2.40 -7.44
N LEU A 12 3.63 -1.67 -6.78
CA LEU A 12 4.42 -0.63 -7.43
C LEU A 12 5.37 -1.21 -8.49
N THR A 13 6.01 -2.34 -8.22
CA THR A 13 6.85 -3.07 -9.19
C THR A 13 6.07 -3.39 -10.46
N VAL A 14 4.84 -3.91 -10.33
CA VAL A 14 3.96 -4.19 -11.48
C VAL A 14 3.57 -2.90 -12.20
N GLN A 15 3.18 -1.84 -11.48
CA GLN A 15 2.79 -0.56 -12.07
C GLN A 15 3.91 0.11 -12.86
N LEU A 16 5.16 -0.07 -12.44
CA LEU A 16 6.35 0.49 -13.09
C LEU A 16 6.91 -0.41 -14.22
N GLY A 17 6.37 -1.61 -14.41
CA GLY A 17 6.89 -2.57 -15.39
C GLY A 17 8.32 -3.02 -15.08
N ALA A 18 8.72 -3.02 -13.80
CA ALA A 18 10.06 -3.39 -13.41
C ALA A 18 10.24 -4.92 -13.48
N ASP A 19 11.39 -5.36 -14.00
CA ASP A 19 11.75 -6.78 -14.12
C ASP A 19 12.33 -7.31 -12.80
N VAL A 20 11.46 -7.42 -11.79
CA VAL A 20 11.81 -7.90 -10.45
C VAL A 20 10.75 -8.88 -9.96
N GLU A 21 11.19 -9.96 -9.34
CA GLU A 21 10.29 -10.97 -8.77
C GLU A 21 9.40 -10.39 -7.65
N LEU A 22 8.13 -10.80 -7.65
CA LEU A 22 7.17 -10.44 -6.60
C LEU A 22 7.48 -11.23 -5.33
N MET A 23 7.49 -10.59 -4.17
CA MET A 23 7.62 -11.32 -2.91
C MET A 23 6.35 -12.10 -2.57
N ASN A 24 5.18 -11.54 -2.86
CA ASN A 24 3.87 -12.08 -2.51
C ASN A 24 3.33 -12.97 -3.63
N ILE A 25 4.08 -14.01 -4.00
CA ILE A 25 3.79 -14.89 -5.15
C ILE A 25 2.39 -15.52 -5.04
N GLU A 26 1.99 -15.97 -3.85
CA GLU A 26 0.66 -16.54 -3.59
C GLU A 26 -0.48 -15.53 -3.81
N HIS A 27 -0.19 -14.24 -3.70
CA HIS A 27 -1.15 -13.14 -3.87
C HIS A 27 -0.98 -12.40 -5.21
N ALA A 28 -0.24 -12.98 -6.18
CA ALA A 28 0.10 -12.30 -7.44
C ALA A 28 -1.11 -11.82 -8.25
N ALA A 29 -2.25 -12.52 -8.16
CA ALA A 29 -3.50 -12.08 -8.79
C ALA A 29 -4.00 -10.75 -8.17
N GLN A 30 -4.08 -10.68 -6.84
CA GLN A 30 -4.51 -9.48 -6.11
C GLN A 30 -3.54 -8.32 -6.31
N VAL A 31 -2.23 -8.59 -6.37
CA VAL A 31 -1.21 -7.57 -6.70
C VAL A 31 -1.52 -6.94 -8.06
N ARG A 32 -1.80 -7.75 -9.09
CA ARG A 32 -2.13 -7.25 -10.43
C ARG A 32 -3.45 -6.49 -10.46
N GLU A 33 -4.47 -6.95 -9.73
CA GLU A 33 -5.75 -6.25 -9.58
C GLU A 33 -5.57 -4.86 -8.94
N LEU A 34 -4.81 -4.79 -7.83
CA LEU A 34 -4.52 -3.52 -7.15
C LEU A 34 -3.68 -2.57 -8.02
N ALA A 35 -2.71 -3.11 -8.76
CA ALA A 35 -1.90 -2.36 -9.72
C ALA A 35 -2.78 -1.74 -10.82
N ALA A 36 -3.73 -2.51 -11.36
CA ALA A 36 -4.69 -2.06 -12.37
C ALA A 36 -5.75 -1.09 -11.81
N ALA A 37 -6.06 -1.15 -10.52
CA ALA A 37 -7.08 -0.33 -9.86
C ALA A 37 -6.55 1.00 -9.29
N SER A 38 -5.23 1.24 -9.31
CA SER A 38 -4.63 2.46 -8.77
C SER A 38 -3.51 3.03 -9.64
N THR A 39 -3.03 4.23 -9.30
CA THR A 39 -1.84 4.84 -9.91
C THR A 39 -0.60 4.62 -9.02
N PRO A 40 0.63 4.75 -9.55
CA PRO A 40 1.85 4.70 -8.75
C PRO A 40 1.84 5.69 -7.56
N GLU A 41 1.32 6.91 -7.77
CA GLU A 41 1.24 7.95 -6.74
C GLU A 41 0.26 7.55 -5.62
N GLN A 42 -0.86 6.90 -5.97
CA GLN A 42 -1.77 6.35 -4.97
C GLN A 42 -1.10 5.23 -4.17
N THR A 43 -0.36 4.34 -4.82
CA THR A 43 0.40 3.27 -4.15
C THR A 43 1.45 3.83 -3.19
N LEU A 44 2.23 4.82 -3.62
CA LEU A 44 3.22 5.49 -2.76
C LEU A 44 2.56 6.16 -1.53
N ARG A 45 1.46 6.89 -1.72
CA ARG A 45 0.70 7.47 -0.59
C ARG A 45 0.22 6.43 0.41
N ARG A 46 -0.18 5.24 -0.06
CA ARG A 46 -0.55 4.11 0.82
C ARG A 46 0.66 3.59 1.61
N MET A 47 1.82 3.46 0.96
CA MET A 47 3.07 3.06 1.62
C MET A 47 3.48 4.07 2.71
N ASP A 48 3.38 5.38 2.42
CA ASP A 48 3.65 6.44 3.39
C ASP A 48 2.70 6.36 4.60
N ALA A 49 1.40 6.14 4.35
CA ALA A 49 0.42 6.00 5.42
C ALA A 49 0.72 4.80 6.35
N ILE A 50 1.20 3.68 5.78
CA ILE A 50 1.67 2.53 6.57
C ILE A 50 2.91 2.90 7.39
N GLY A 51 3.87 3.61 6.80
CA GLY A 51 5.05 4.12 7.51
C GLY A 51 4.68 5.03 8.69
N VAL A 52 3.77 5.98 8.46
CA VAL A 52 3.26 6.91 9.49
C VAL A 52 2.57 6.14 10.63
N ALA A 53 1.71 5.18 10.31
CA ALA A 53 1.05 4.38 11.34
C ALA A 53 2.04 3.56 12.18
N ARG A 54 3.12 3.04 11.56
CA ARG A 54 4.18 2.34 12.29
C ARG A 54 4.87 3.26 13.29
N THR A 55 5.21 4.49 12.87
CA THR A 55 5.81 5.49 13.75
C THR A 55 4.86 5.89 14.89
N ARG A 56 3.57 6.07 14.60
CA ARG A 56 2.56 6.39 15.63
C ARG A 56 2.42 5.29 16.68
N LEU A 57 2.37 4.03 16.25
CA LEU A 57 2.31 2.88 17.16
C LEU A 57 3.57 2.79 18.04
N ALA A 58 4.76 2.98 17.45
CA ALA A 58 6.01 3.03 18.21
C ALA A 58 6.06 4.22 19.20
N GLY A 59 5.38 5.32 18.87
CA GLY A 59 5.23 6.51 19.72
C GLY A 59 4.10 6.44 20.74
N ASN A 60 3.52 5.27 21.01
CA ASN A 60 2.41 5.07 21.97
C ASN A 60 1.13 5.88 21.67
N VAL A 61 0.90 6.27 20.41
CA VAL A 61 -0.42 6.76 19.99
C VAL A 61 -1.44 5.63 20.13
N ALA A 62 -2.68 5.95 20.52
CA ALA A 62 -3.76 4.98 20.66
C ALA A 62 -3.84 4.05 19.42
N PRO A 63 -3.70 2.72 19.60
CA PRO A 63 -3.58 1.80 18.47
C PRO A 63 -4.74 1.87 17.48
N LEU A 64 -5.97 1.98 17.99
CA LEU A 64 -7.17 2.09 17.15
C LEU A 64 -7.10 3.28 16.20
N LEU A 65 -6.78 4.48 16.70
CA LEU A 65 -6.67 5.69 15.89
C LEU A 65 -5.57 5.59 14.82
N ALA A 66 -4.43 4.98 15.17
CA ALA A 66 -3.33 4.79 14.22
C ALA A 66 -3.73 3.86 13.06
N ILE A 67 -4.43 2.77 13.39
CA ILE A 67 -4.93 1.80 12.40
C ILE A 67 -6.08 2.36 11.57
N GLU A 68 -7.02 3.10 12.17
CA GLU A 68 -8.12 3.73 11.44
C GLU A 68 -7.60 4.75 10.42
N ALA A 69 -6.67 5.62 10.83
CA ALA A 69 -6.06 6.60 9.93
C ALA A 69 -5.34 5.92 8.75
N MET A 70 -4.59 4.84 9.02
CA MET A 70 -3.96 4.04 7.96
C MET A 70 -5.01 3.45 7.03
N THR A 71 -6.03 2.79 7.57
CA THR A 71 -7.05 2.09 6.80
C THR A 71 -7.83 3.05 5.91
N LEU A 72 -8.13 4.27 6.38
CA LEU A 72 -8.77 5.31 5.59
C LEU A 72 -7.95 5.68 4.33
N ALA A 73 -6.63 5.69 4.44
CA ALA A 73 -5.71 5.93 3.33
C ALA A 73 -5.57 4.73 2.38
N LEU A 74 -5.85 3.50 2.84
CA LEU A 74 -5.79 2.29 2.03
C LEU A 74 -7.07 2.02 1.22
N ARG A 75 -8.19 2.69 1.54
CA ARG A 75 -9.46 2.50 0.83
C ARG A 75 -9.32 2.78 -0.67
N PRO A 76 -10.13 2.14 -1.54
CA PRO A 76 -10.19 2.50 -2.95
C PRO A 76 -10.44 4.00 -3.13
N GLN A 77 -9.59 4.66 -3.91
CA GLN A 77 -9.78 6.04 -4.33
C GLN A 77 -10.19 6.05 -5.79
N ALA A 78 -11.15 6.90 -6.16
CA ALA A 78 -11.46 7.12 -7.56
C ALA A 78 -10.17 7.50 -8.31
N ARG A 79 -9.90 6.83 -9.43
CA ARG A 79 -8.81 7.22 -10.34
C ARG A 79 -9.15 8.64 -10.80
N GLN A 80 -8.32 9.61 -10.44
CA GLN A 80 -8.49 10.96 -10.97
C GLN A 80 -8.22 10.87 -12.48
N LEU A 81 -9.28 10.96 -13.28
CA LEU A 81 -9.17 11.13 -14.71
C LEU A 81 -8.62 12.55 -14.91
N GLY A 82 -7.34 12.62 -15.28
CA GLY A 82 -6.71 13.85 -15.76
C GLY A 82 -7.16 14.16 -17.18
#